data_AF-A0A5C3NCD3-F1
#
_entry.id   AF-A0A5C3NCD3-F1
#
_cell.length_a   1.000
_cell.length_b   1.000
_cell.length_c   1.000
_cell.angle_alpha   90.00
_cell.angle_beta   90.00
_cell.angle_gamma   90.00
#
_symmetry.space_group_name_H-M   'P 1'
#
loop_
_entity.id
_entity.type
_entity.pdbx_description
1 polymer ?
#
loop_
_entity_poly.entity_id
_entity_poly.type
_entity_poly.pdbx_seq_one_letter_code
_entity_poly.pdbx_strand_id
1 'polypeptide(L)'
;MSFKPAPLLLHAIAAGVMAWGYNNLGSLMQDAWIEKQKGGHSQFLTIQGLLMALLTMAVSLVLDLAPSFAVLRNVKRVLLMVSLPVAVVVSSIYWTLVLSMPHMILQANPGTTPPTSSSEAPQLMRIPLEMDLALHASPALSLLADFLLFEKKYGRNETVYVAPVLAALFGFFYANWVEYLAKFNGSFPYPFLTDNSFEIRVAIYSGAITLALVSFWLINSVHK
;
A
#
# COMPACT_ATOMS: atom_id res chain seq x y z
N MET A 1 26.45 -22.68 -4.88
CA MET A 1 25.05 -22.22 -4.73
C MET A 1 24.39 -22.30 -6.09
N SER A 2 23.21 -22.92 -6.19
CA SER A 2 22.49 -23.03 -7.46
C SER A 2 21.68 -21.75 -7.71
N PHE A 3 21.88 -21.13 -8.87
CA PHE A 3 21.12 -19.98 -9.34
C PHE A 3 19.63 -20.35 -9.45
N LYS A 4 18.74 -19.52 -8.89
CA LYS A 4 17.29 -19.74 -8.96
C LYS A 4 16.65 -18.65 -9.84
N PRO A 5 16.34 -18.94 -11.12
CA PRO A 5 15.82 -17.92 -12.03
C PRO A 5 14.42 -17.42 -11.64
N ALA A 6 13.58 -18.28 -11.06
CA ALA A 6 12.20 -17.93 -10.72
C ALA A 6 12.06 -16.78 -9.71
N PRO A 7 12.68 -16.82 -8.50
CA PRO A 7 12.62 -15.69 -7.56
C PRO A 7 13.26 -14.43 -8.13
N LEU A 8 14.38 -14.56 -8.86
CA LEU A 8 15.04 -13.42 -9.50
C LEU A 8 14.10 -12.69 -10.46
N LEU A 9 13.40 -13.43 -11.32
CA LEU A 9 12.45 -12.86 -12.27
C LEU A 9 11.26 -12.19 -11.57
N LEU A 10 10.69 -12.84 -10.54
CA LEU A 10 9.60 -12.24 -9.78
C LEU A 10 10.03 -10.91 -9.16
N HIS A 11 11.16 -10.90 -8.43
CA HIS A 11 11.60 -9.72 -7.71
C HIS A 11 12.01 -8.59 -8.67
N ALA A 12 12.70 -8.90 -9.77
CA ALA A 12 13.09 -7.91 -10.76
C ALA A 12 11.88 -7.29 -11.48
N ILE A 13 10.92 -8.11 -11.94
CA ILE A 13 9.72 -7.62 -12.62
C ILE A 13 8.86 -6.81 -11.65
N ALA A 14 8.63 -7.32 -10.44
CA ALA A 14 7.84 -6.62 -9.42
C ALA A 14 8.45 -5.27 -9.06
N ALA A 15 9.76 -5.23 -8.79
CA ALA A 15 10.47 -3.97 -8.51
C ALA A 15 10.38 -3.00 -9.70
N GLY A 16 10.55 -3.49 -10.92
CA GLY A 16 10.44 -2.68 -12.14
C GLY A 16 9.05 -2.08 -12.32
N VAL A 17 7.98 -2.87 -12.17
CA VAL A 17 6.59 -2.40 -12.29
C VAL A 17 6.26 -1.36 -11.23
N MET A 18 6.60 -1.63 -9.96
CA MET A 18 6.34 -0.69 -8.87
C MET A 18 7.15 0.62 -9.01
N ALA A 19 8.43 0.53 -9.40
CA ALA A 19 9.26 1.70 -9.65
C ALA A 19 8.74 2.52 -10.85
N TRP A 20 8.29 1.85 -11.92
CA TRP A 20 7.65 2.52 -13.04
C TRP A 20 6.37 3.25 -12.61
N GLY A 21 5.49 2.60 -11.84
CA GLY A 21 4.27 3.24 -11.32
C GLY A 21 4.58 4.48 -10.48
N TYR A 22 5.56 4.38 -9.56
CA TYR A 22 5.99 5.51 -8.73
C TYR A 22 6.59 6.66 -9.55
N ASN A 23 7.49 6.36 -10.50
CA ASN A 23 8.15 7.38 -11.32
C ASN A 23 7.19 8.12 -12.26
N ASN A 24 6.04 7.52 -12.58
CA ASN A 24 5.04 8.16 -13.44
C ASN A 24 3.98 8.96 -12.65
N LEU A 25 4.05 9.07 -11.32
CA LEU A 25 3.13 9.90 -10.54
C LEU A 25 3.08 11.35 -11.03
N GLY A 26 4.23 11.89 -11.46
CA GLY A 26 4.35 13.23 -12.05
C GLY A 26 3.56 13.46 -13.34
N SER A 27 3.08 12.40 -13.99
CA SER A 27 2.27 12.48 -15.21
C SER A 27 0.77 12.61 -14.94
N LEU A 28 0.35 12.45 -13.68
CA LEU A 28 -1.05 12.52 -13.30
C LEU A 28 -1.57 13.95 -13.32
N MET A 29 -2.81 14.15 -13.75
CA MET A 29 -3.44 15.48 -13.80
C MET A 29 -3.46 16.18 -12.44
N GLN A 30 -3.61 15.39 -11.37
CA GLN A 30 -3.66 15.84 -9.98
C GLN A 30 -2.29 16.06 -9.34
N ASP A 31 -1.19 15.70 -10.01
CA ASP A 31 0.17 15.75 -9.44
C ASP A 31 0.53 17.14 -8.92
N ALA A 32 0.36 18.17 -9.76
CA ALA A 32 0.70 19.54 -9.39
C ALA A 32 -0.11 20.07 -8.20
N TRP A 33 -1.29 19.51 -7.94
CA TRP A 33 -2.09 19.82 -6.76
C TRP A 33 -1.60 19.04 -5.53
N ILE A 34 -1.33 17.75 -5.68
CA ILE A 34 -0.79 16.88 -4.63
C ILE A 34 0.58 17.39 -4.13
N GLU A 35 1.49 17.74 -5.04
CA GLU A 35 2.85 18.20 -4.70
C GLU A 35 2.86 19.54 -3.95
N LYS A 36 1.82 20.36 -4.11
CA LYS A 36 1.66 21.60 -3.32
C LYS A 36 1.19 21.34 -1.90
N GLN A 37 0.64 20.18 -1.62
CA GLN A 37 0.21 19.79 -0.29
C GLN A 37 1.39 19.36 0.57
N LYS A 38 1.29 19.59 1.87
CA LYS A 38 2.27 19.08 2.81
C LYS A 38 2.31 17.56 2.72
N GLY A 39 3.51 17.03 2.52
CA GLY A 39 3.75 15.60 2.35
C GLY A 39 3.68 15.10 0.90
N GLY A 40 3.24 15.91 -0.07
CA GLY A 40 3.16 15.49 -1.47
C GLY A 40 2.42 14.15 -1.63
N HIS A 41 2.93 13.26 -2.48
CA HIS A 41 2.40 11.90 -2.63
C HIS A 41 2.56 10.99 -1.40
N SER A 42 3.44 11.33 -0.45
CA SER A 42 3.66 10.49 0.76
C SER A 42 2.47 10.50 1.74
N GLN A 43 1.48 11.37 1.52
CA GLN A 43 0.25 11.37 2.30
C GLN A 43 -0.61 10.12 2.08
N PHE A 44 -0.49 9.47 0.92
CA PHE A 44 -1.29 8.30 0.56
C PHE A 44 -0.70 7.02 1.15
N LEU A 45 -1.52 6.22 1.84
CA LEU A 45 -1.14 4.88 2.32
C LEU A 45 -0.63 4.01 1.17
N THR A 46 -1.25 4.13 -0.01
CA THR A 46 -0.83 3.43 -1.24
C THR A 46 0.65 3.66 -1.53
N ILE A 47 1.14 4.90 -1.44
CA ILE A 47 2.51 5.24 -1.78
C ILE A 47 3.49 4.72 -0.72
N GLN A 48 3.14 4.80 0.56
CA GLN A 48 3.96 4.22 1.63
C GLN A 48 4.04 2.69 1.52
N GLY A 49 2.90 2.04 1.24
CA GLY A 49 2.83 0.60 1.02
C GLY A 49 3.62 0.15 -0.22
N LEU A 50 3.51 0.90 -1.33
CA LEU A 50 4.27 0.69 -2.55
C LEU A 50 5.78 0.77 -2.30
N LEU A 51 6.25 1.81 -1.61
CA LEU A 51 7.67 1.97 -1.31
C LEU A 51 8.20 0.86 -0.40
N MET A 52 7.41 0.41 0.57
CA MET A 52 7.76 -0.75 1.40
C MET A 52 7.82 -2.04 0.58
N ALA A 53 6.87 -2.26 -0.32
CA ALA A 53 6.86 -3.43 -1.22
C ALA A 53 8.05 -3.40 -2.20
N LEU A 54 8.35 -2.24 -2.77
CA LEU A 54 9.50 -2.02 -3.63
C LEU A 54 10.81 -2.29 -2.89
N LEU A 55 10.94 -1.80 -1.65
CA LEU A 55 12.10 -2.08 -0.80
C LEU A 55 12.23 -3.58 -0.51
N THR A 56 11.13 -4.26 -0.17
CA THR A 56 11.12 -5.72 0.02
C THR A 56 11.60 -6.45 -1.22
N MET A 57 11.06 -6.12 -2.41
CA MET A 57 11.48 -6.74 -3.69
C MET A 57 12.93 -6.43 -4.04
N ALA A 58 13.41 -5.21 -3.81
CA ALA A 58 14.80 -4.83 -4.04
C ALA A 58 15.76 -5.61 -3.12
N VAL A 59 15.42 -5.73 -1.84
CA VAL A 59 16.18 -6.54 -0.88
C VAL A 59 16.18 -8.01 -1.28
N SER A 60 15.04 -8.55 -1.72
CA SER A 60 14.95 -9.91 -2.24
C SER A 60 15.80 -10.14 -3.48
N LEU A 61 15.80 -9.19 -4.42
CA LEU A 61 16.63 -9.24 -5.63
C LEU A 61 18.12 -9.26 -5.30
N VAL A 62 18.56 -8.46 -4.33
CA VAL A 62 19.95 -8.51 -3.84
C VAL A 62 20.27 -9.87 -3.23
N LEU A 63 19.35 -10.48 -2.48
CA LEU A 63 19.53 -11.82 -1.90
C LEU A 63 19.58 -12.94 -2.94
N ASP A 64 18.91 -12.80 -4.08
CA ASP A 64 18.99 -13.76 -5.18
C ASP A 64 20.37 -13.74 -5.85
N LEU A 65 20.95 -12.55 -5.98
CA LEU A 65 22.28 -12.35 -6.57
C LEU A 65 23.42 -12.62 -5.58
N ALA A 66 23.20 -12.29 -4.30
CA ALA A 66 24.18 -12.42 -3.22
C ALA A 66 23.59 -13.14 -1.99
N PRO A 67 23.29 -14.44 -2.11
CA PRO A 67 22.66 -15.24 -1.06
C PRO A 67 23.52 -15.47 0.20
N SER A 68 24.76 -14.99 0.28
CA SER A 68 25.58 -15.12 1.49
C SER A 68 25.22 -14.11 2.59
N PHE A 69 24.44 -13.05 2.29
CA PHE A 69 24.11 -12.01 3.25
C PHE A 69 23.01 -12.41 4.26
N ALA A 70 23.41 -13.08 5.35
CA ALA A 70 22.49 -13.55 6.39
C ALA A 70 21.68 -12.42 7.07
N VAL A 71 22.29 -11.26 7.32
CA VAL A 71 21.60 -10.10 7.90
C VAL A 71 20.47 -9.62 7.00
N LEU A 72 20.73 -9.57 5.69
CA LEU A 72 19.76 -9.09 4.71
C LEU A 72 18.55 -10.02 4.60
N ARG A 73 18.72 -11.34 4.84
CA ARG A 73 17.59 -12.27 4.98
C ARG A 73 16.68 -11.87 6.14
N ASN A 74 17.24 -11.58 7.31
CA ASN A 74 16.42 -11.18 8.46
C ASN A 74 15.69 -9.85 8.18
N VAL A 75 16.36 -8.91 7.51
CA VAL A 75 15.73 -7.66 7.06
C VAL A 75 14.57 -7.94 6.10
N LYS A 76 14.75 -8.77 5.07
CA LYS A 76 13.67 -9.21 4.17
C LYS A 76 12.47 -9.75 4.97
N ARG A 77 12.74 -10.62 5.94
CA ARG A 77 11.70 -11.27 6.76
C ARG A 77 10.90 -10.27 7.58
N VAL A 78 11.53 -9.23 8.13
CA VAL A 78 10.81 -8.16 8.85
C VAL A 78 10.04 -7.28 7.88
N LEU A 79 10.67 -6.88 6.77
CA LEU A 79 10.04 -6.07 5.73
C LEU A 79 8.77 -6.75 5.20
N LEU A 80 8.84 -8.03 4.85
CA LEU A 80 7.72 -8.81 4.32
C LEU A 80 6.57 -8.94 5.35
N MET A 81 6.86 -9.01 6.65
CA MET A 81 5.85 -9.05 7.71
C MET A 81 5.05 -7.74 7.82
N VAL A 82 5.58 -6.63 7.29
CA VAL A 82 4.90 -5.34 7.23
C VAL A 82 4.31 -5.09 5.83
N SER A 83 5.14 -5.20 4.80
CA SER A 83 4.75 -4.80 3.44
C SER A 83 3.64 -5.66 2.86
N LEU A 84 3.63 -6.98 3.13
CA LEU A 84 2.60 -7.89 2.63
C LEU A 84 1.19 -7.50 3.15
N PRO A 85 0.95 -7.46 4.46
CA PRO A 85 -0.38 -7.10 4.96
C PRO A 85 -0.78 -5.66 4.61
N VAL A 86 0.16 -4.70 4.57
CA VAL A 86 -0.15 -3.33 4.13
C VAL A 86 -0.59 -3.31 2.66
N ALA A 87 0.11 -4.03 1.78
CA ALA A 87 -0.26 -4.12 0.37
C ALA A 87 -1.62 -4.81 0.19
N VAL A 88 -1.94 -5.83 0.99
CA VAL A 88 -3.28 -6.46 1.00
C VAL A 88 -4.35 -5.47 1.44
N VAL A 89 -4.12 -4.69 2.50
CA VAL A 89 -5.05 -3.63 2.94
C VAL A 89 -5.29 -2.61 1.84
N VAL A 90 -4.21 -2.07 1.25
CA VAL A 90 -4.31 -1.09 0.15
C VAL A 90 -5.11 -1.66 -1.01
N SER A 91 -4.74 -2.84 -1.51
CA SER A 91 -5.37 -3.46 -2.68
C SER A 91 -6.85 -3.77 -2.42
N SER A 92 -7.15 -4.42 -1.28
CA SER A 92 -8.51 -4.85 -0.93
C SER A 92 -9.45 -3.67 -0.70
N ILE A 93 -9.05 -2.66 0.07
CA ILE A 93 -9.87 -1.46 0.31
C ILE A 93 -10.04 -0.67 -0.98
N TYR A 94 -8.95 -0.42 -1.71
CA TYR A 94 -8.98 0.37 -2.93
C TYR A 94 -9.95 -0.20 -3.97
N TRP A 95 -9.77 -1.46 -4.36
CA TRP A 95 -10.61 -2.07 -5.39
C TRP A 95 -12.07 -2.23 -4.94
N THR A 96 -12.31 -2.53 -3.67
CA THR A 96 -13.68 -2.59 -3.12
C THR A 96 -14.36 -1.23 -3.24
N LEU A 97 -13.69 -0.15 -2.83
CA LEU A 97 -14.24 1.21 -2.90
C LEU A 97 -14.38 1.69 -4.34
N VAL A 98 -13.38 1.49 -5.20
CA VAL A 98 -13.47 1.91 -6.61
C VAL A 98 -14.63 1.24 -7.35
N LEU A 99 -14.92 -0.03 -7.05
CA LEU A 99 -15.99 -0.80 -7.68
C LEU A 99 -17.37 -0.51 -7.08
N SER A 100 -17.45 -0.28 -5.76
CA SER A 100 -18.74 -0.20 -5.05
C SER A 100 -19.13 1.22 -4.62
N MET A 101 -18.15 2.03 -4.20
CA MET A 101 -18.34 3.35 -3.57
C MET A 101 -17.22 4.33 -3.99
N PRO A 102 -17.06 4.63 -5.30
CA PRO A 102 -15.88 5.34 -5.80
C PRO A 102 -15.73 6.76 -5.24
N HIS A 103 -16.82 7.41 -4.87
CA HIS A 103 -16.83 8.74 -4.25
C HIS A 103 -16.14 8.77 -2.87
N MET A 104 -15.97 7.62 -2.21
CA MET A 104 -15.26 7.53 -0.94
C MET A 104 -13.74 7.57 -1.09
N ILE A 105 -13.20 7.14 -2.25
CA ILE A 105 -11.75 6.98 -2.46
C ILE A 105 -11.19 7.95 -3.51
N LEU A 106 -11.96 8.27 -4.55
CA LEU A 106 -11.54 9.16 -5.64
C LEU A 106 -12.00 10.59 -5.35
N GLN A 107 -11.13 11.56 -5.64
CA GLN A 107 -11.46 12.97 -5.49
C GLN A 107 -12.22 13.51 -6.72
N ALA A 108 -13.08 14.49 -6.49
CA ALA A 108 -13.75 15.21 -7.58
C ALA A 108 -12.75 16.07 -8.36
N ASN A 109 -12.91 16.15 -9.68
CA ASN A 109 -12.10 17.02 -10.52
C ASN A 109 -12.21 18.50 -10.09
N PRO A 110 -11.09 19.18 -9.80
CA PRO A 110 -11.09 20.62 -9.57
C PRO A 110 -11.60 21.34 -10.81
N GLY A 111 -12.75 22.01 -10.73
CA GLY A 111 -13.34 22.78 -11.82
C GLY A 111 -14.51 22.12 -12.55
N THR A 112 -14.91 20.89 -12.19
CA THR A 112 -16.14 20.28 -12.70
C THR A 112 -17.26 20.30 -11.66
N THR A 113 -17.29 21.31 -10.77
CA THR A 113 -18.43 21.50 -9.85
C THR A 113 -19.69 21.64 -10.70
N PRO A 114 -20.59 20.64 -10.71
CA PRO A 114 -21.79 20.73 -11.52
C PRO A 114 -22.62 21.91 -10.99
N PRO A 115 -23.24 22.75 -11.84
CA PRO A 115 -24.11 23.81 -11.36
C PRO A 115 -25.19 23.23 -10.45
N THR A 116 -25.64 23.99 -9.45
CA THR A 116 -26.58 23.53 -8.39
C THR A 116 -27.91 22.99 -8.91
N SER A 117 -28.22 23.21 -10.19
CA SER A 117 -29.40 22.72 -10.92
C SER A 117 -29.16 21.45 -11.73
N SER A 118 -27.94 20.91 -11.76
CA SER A 118 -27.62 19.69 -12.50
C SER A 118 -27.79 18.43 -11.65
N SER A 119 -28.34 17.37 -12.26
CA SER A 119 -28.44 16.03 -11.68
C SER A 119 -27.20 15.16 -11.95
N GLU A 120 -26.16 15.72 -12.58
CA GLU A 120 -24.96 14.99 -12.93
C GLU A 120 -24.01 14.88 -11.73
N ALA A 121 -23.57 13.66 -11.43
CA ALA A 121 -22.57 13.42 -10.40
C ALA A 121 -21.23 14.05 -10.81
N PRO A 122 -20.45 14.64 -9.86
CA PRO A 122 -19.13 15.17 -10.16
C PRO A 122 -18.24 14.10 -10.80
N GLN A 123 -17.49 14.48 -11.84
CA GLN A 123 -16.53 13.56 -12.46
C GLN A 123 -15.37 13.28 -11.49
N LEU A 124 -15.23 12.01 -11.10
CA LEU A 124 -14.16 11.55 -10.21
C LEU A 124 -12.86 11.36 -10.98
N MET A 125 -11.76 11.85 -10.42
CA MET A 125 -10.41 11.67 -10.97
C MET A 125 -10.00 10.21 -10.89
N ARG A 126 -9.73 9.60 -12.05
CA ARG A 126 -9.17 8.26 -12.17
C ARG A 126 -7.77 8.34 -12.74
N ILE A 127 -6.91 7.44 -12.31
CA ILE A 127 -5.57 7.25 -12.89
C ILE A 127 -5.65 6.24 -14.04
N PRO A 128 -4.70 6.26 -14.99
CA PRO A 128 -4.62 5.24 -16.05
C PRO A 128 -4.54 3.83 -15.45
N LEU A 129 -5.20 2.85 -16.08
CA LEU A 129 -5.35 1.50 -15.53
C LEU A 129 -3.99 0.83 -15.27
N GLU A 130 -3.03 1.03 -16.16
CA GLU A 130 -1.67 0.52 -16.02
C GLU A 130 -0.97 1.07 -14.77
N MET A 131 -1.14 2.36 -14.46
CA MET A 131 -0.65 2.95 -13.22
C MET A 131 -1.43 2.41 -12.03
N ASP A 132 -2.74 2.26 -12.16
CA ASP A 132 -3.59 1.73 -11.11
C ASP A 132 -3.17 0.32 -10.67
N LEU A 133 -2.93 -0.55 -11.64
CA LEU A 133 -2.43 -1.91 -11.42
C LEU A 133 -1.02 -1.89 -10.81
N ALA A 134 -0.13 -1.01 -11.28
CA ALA A 134 1.22 -0.89 -10.74
C ALA A 134 1.24 -0.43 -9.26
N LEU A 135 0.34 0.49 -8.89
CA LEU A 135 0.28 1.08 -7.55
C LEU A 135 -0.53 0.23 -6.55
N HIS A 136 -1.65 -0.38 -6.98
CA HIS A 136 -2.60 -1.03 -6.06
C HIS A 136 -2.65 -2.56 -6.18
N ALA A 137 -2.35 -3.15 -7.33
CA ALA A 137 -2.43 -4.61 -7.52
C ALA A 137 -1.05 -5.28 -7.42
N SER A 138 -0.06 -4.78 -8.16
CA SER A 138 1.28 -5.37 -8.25
C SER A 138 1.94 -5.59 -6.87
N PRO A 139 1.91 -4.65 -5.91
CA PRO A 139 2.55 -4.85 -4.61
C PRO A 139 1.99 -6.08 -3.89
N ALA A 140 0.66 -6.20 -3.81
CA ALA A 140 0.00 -7.29 -3.09
C ALA A 140 0.25 -8.63 -3.78
N LEU A 141 0.09 -8.69 -5.11
CA LEU A 141 0.28 -9.93 -5.88
C LEU A 141 1.73 -10.43 -5.82
N SER A 142 2.70 -9.54 -5.99
CA SER A 142 4.12 -9.91 -5.97
C SER A 142 4.60 -10.33 -4.58
N LEU A 143 4.18 -9.62 -3.52
CA LEU A 143 4.52 -10.00 -2.14
C LEU A 143 3.86 -11.31 -1.72
N LEU A 144 2.63 -11.55 -2.14
CA LEU A 144 1.93 -12.81 -1.89
C LEU A 144 2.63 -13.97 -2.61
N ALA A 145 3.01 -13.77 -3.88
CA ALA A 145 3.76 -14.76 -4.65
C ALA A 145 5.14 -15.05 -4.03
N ASP A 146 5.90 -14.02 -3.64
CA ASP A 146 7.21 -14.20 -2.96
C ASP A 146 7.04 -15.00 -1.67
N PHE A 147 6.05 -14.62 -0.84
CA PHE A 147 5.80 -15.29 0.42
C PHE A 147 5.41 -16.77 0.23
N LEU A 148 4.45 -17.05 -0.65
CA LEU A 148 3.91 -18.40 -0.83
C LEU A 148 4.83 -19.33 -1.63
N LEU A 149 5.67 -18.81 -2.52
CA LEU A 149 6.48 -19.64 -3.42
C LEU A 149 7.94 -19.77 -2.98
N PHE A 150 8.51 -18.77 -2.32
CA PHE A 150 9.95 -18.70 -2.09
C PHE A 150 10.35 -18.57 -0.63
N GLU A 151 9.44 -18.16 0.24
CA GLU A 151 9.69 -17.94 1.66
C GLU A 151 9.17 -19.05 2.56
N LYS A 152 9.73 -19.14 3.76
CA LYS A 152 9.24 -20.06 4.80
C LYS A 152 8.05 -19.45 5.54
N LYS A 153 7.13 -20.30 5.99
CA LYS A 153 6.11 -19.94 6.99
C LYS A 153 6.73 -19.27 8.21
N TYR A 154 6.10 -18.21 8.72
CA TYR A 154 6.51 -17.59 9.98
C TYR A 154 6.15 -18.47 11.17
N GLY A 155 7.05 -18.51 12.14
CA GLY A 155 6.85 -19.23 13.40
C GLY A 155 5.77 -18.60 14.28
N ARG A 156 5.45 -19.31 15.37
CA ARG A 156 4.45 -18.86 16.35
C ARG A 156 4.84 -17.55 17.01
N ASN A 157 6.11 -17.36 17.35
CA ASN A 157 6.56 -16.15 18.04
C ASN A 157 6.40 -14.92 17.15
N GLU A 158 6.79 -15.03 15.89
CA GLU A 158 6.62 -14.00 14.88
C GLU A 158 5.14 -13.67 14.67
N THR A 159 4.30 -14.70 14.55
CA THR A 159 2.88 -14.54 14.24
C THR A 159 2.08 -13.94 15.39
N VAL A 160 2.36 -14.37 16.64
CA VAL A 160 1.57 -14.00 17.83
C VAL A 160 2.07 -12.74 18.50
N TYR A 161 3.37 -12.44 18.44
CA TYR A 161 3.94 -11.30 19.16
C TYR A 161 4.48 -10.22 18.22
N VAL A 162 5.29 -10.60 17.23
CA VAL A 162 5.98 -9.61 16.38
C VAL A 162 5.01 -8.96 15.40
N ALA A 163 4.20 -9.75 14.69
CA ALA A 163 3.29 -9.24 13.68
C ALA A 163 2.24 -8.24 14.24
N PRO A 164 1.58 -8.48 15.39
CA PRO A 164 0.69 -7.47 15.99
C PRO A 164 1.41 -6.17 16.34
N VAL A 165 2.62 -6.26 16.90
CA VAL A 165 3.41 -5.07 17.26
C VAL A 165 3.76 -4.28 16.01
N LEU A 166 4.26 -4.93 14.95
CA LEU A 166 4.61 -4.25 13.71
C LEU A 166 3.38 -3.66 12.99
N ALA A 167 2.25 -4.38 12.97
CA ALA A 167 1.00 -3.87 12.41
C ALA A 167 0.50 -2.63 13.17
N ALA A 168 0.55 -2.67 14.51
CA ALA A 168 0.19 -1.52 15.34
C ALA A 168 1.15 -0.34 15.10
N LEU A 169 2.47 -0.57 15.14
CA LEU A 169 3.47 0.49 14.93
C LEU A 169 3.30 1.17 13.57
N PHE A 170 3.14 0.41 12.48
CA PHE A 170 2.94 0.98 11.16
C PHE A 170 1.59 1.68 11.03
N GLY A 171 0.52 1.10 11.56
CA GLY A 171 -0.81 1.70 11.56
C GLY A 171 -0.87 3.02 12.34
N PHE A 172 -0.28 3.05 13.54
CA PHE A 172 -0.16 4.28 14.31
C PHE A 172 0.72 5.31 13.62
N PHE A 173 1.84 4.89 13.01
CA PHE A 173 2.68 5.79 12.22
C PHE A 173 1.86 6.45 11.10
N TYR A 174 1.17 5.67 10.28
CA TYR A 174 0.38 6.22 9.17
C TYR A 174 -0.79 7.10 9.66
N ALA A 175 -1.53 6.65 10.68
CA ALA A 175 -2.64 7.41 11.25
C ALA A 175 -2.17 8.78 11.77
N ASN A 176 -1.08 8.81 12.55
CA ASN A 176 -0.54 10.08 13.05
C ASN A 176 0.01 10.96 11.92
N TRP A 177 0.64 10.36 10.92
CA TRP A 177 1.17 11.06 9.76
C TRP A 177 0.05 11.74 8.96
N VAL A 178 -0.99 10.99 8.57
CA VAL A 178 -2.06 11.51 7.72
C VAL A 178 -2.91 12.56 8.46
N GLU A 179 -3.17 12.38 9.76
CA GLU A 179 -3.83 13.39 10.61
C GLU A 179 -2.98 14.66 10.72
N TYR A 180 -1.66 14.52 10.87
CA TYR A 180 -0.75 15.66 10.90
C TYR A 180 -0.78 16.43 9.58
N LEU A 181 -0.72 15.75 8.43
CA LEU A 181 -0.76 16.38 7.12
C LEU A 181 -2.11 17.08 6.87
N ALA A 182 -3.23 16.44 7.23
CA ALA A 182 -4.56 17.00 7.04
C ALA A 182 -4.77 18.34 7.76
N LYS A 183 -4.10 18.57 8.90
CA LYS A 183 -4.12 19.87 9.61
C LYS A 183 -3.58 21.03 8.77
N PHE A 184 -2.66 20.76 7.84
CA PHE A 184 -2.09 21.79 6.96
C PHE A 184 -2.78 21.83 5.60
N ASN A 185 -3.22 20.68 5.11
CA ASN A 185 -3.83 20.56 3.79
C ASN A 185 -5.32 20.94 3.80
N GLY A 186 -5.97 20.97 4.96
CA GLY A 186 -7.41 21.25 5.12
C GLY A 186 -8.31 20.06 4.78
N SER A 187 -7.74 18.98 4.23
CA SER A 187 -8.43 17.74 3.89
C SER A 187 -7.48 16.55 4.01
N PHE A 188 -8.04 15.35 4.06
CA PHE A 188 -7.29 14.09 3.94
C PHE A 188 -7.11 13.70 2.46
N PRO A 189 -6.14 12.83 2.14
CA PRO A 189 -5.98 12.30 0.78
C PRO A 189 -7.19 11.54 0.27
N TYR A 190 -7.96 10.92 1.19
CA TYR A 190 -9.12 10.10 0.88
C TYR A 190 -10.40 10.77 1.39
N PRO A 191 -11.43 10.95 0.55
CA PRO A 191 -12.71 11.53 0.96
C PRO A 191 -13.33 10.87 2.19
N PHE A 192 -13.28 9.52 2.29
CA PHE A 192 -13.80 8.80 3.45
C PHE A 192 -13.13 9.17 4.78
N LEU A 193 -11.93 9.76 4.77
CA LEU A 193 -11.32 10.31 5.97
C LEU A 193 -11.79 11.76 6.20
N THR A 194 -11.83 12.58 5.15
CA THR A 194 -12.28 13.98 5.23
C THR A 194 -13.71 14.11 5.75
N ASP A 195 -14.61 13.24 5.27
CA ASP A 195 -16.05 13.36 5.52
C ASP A 195 -16.49 12.76 6.88
N ASN A 196 -15.55 12.29 7.69
CA ASN A 196 -15.83 11.59 8.94
C ASN A 196 -15.17 12.28 10.14
N SER A 197 -15.82 12.17 11.30
CA SER A 197 -15.27 12.68 12.57
C SER A 197 -14.01 11.92 12.98
N PHE A 198 -13.24 12.48 13.91
CA PHE A 198 -12.02 11.85 14.39
C PHE A 198 -12.26 10.45 14.98
N GLU A 199 -13.36 10.25 15.70
CA GLU A 199 -13.74 8.97 16.30
C GLU A 199 -13.98 7.90 15.22
N ILE A 200 -14.66 8.27 14.13
CA ILE A 200 -14.89 7.38 13.00
C ILE A 200 -13.57 7.09 12.27
N ARG A 201 -12.69 8.09 12.11
CA ARG A 201 -11.34 7.85 11.54
C ARG A 201 -10.51 6.91 12.39
N VAL A 202 -10.56 7.01 13.71
CA VAL A 202 -9.91 6.05 14.62
C VAL A 202 -10.47 4.64 14.41
N ALA A 203 -11.78 4.48 14.22
CA ALA A 203 -12.38 3.19 13.90
C ALA A 203 -11.89 2.66 12.54
N ILE A 204 -11.77 3.53 11.53
CA ILE A 204 -11.24 3.18 10.19
C ILE A 204 -9.78 2.73 10.29
N TYR A 205 -8.90 3.48 10.99
CA TYR A 205 -7.51 3.10 11.19
C TYR A 205 -7.39 1.77 11.94
N SER A 206 -8.19 1.57 12.99
CA SER A 206 -8.23 0.32 13.75
C SER A 206 -8.71 -0.86 12.91
N GLY A 207 -9.70 -0.63 12.04
CA GLY A 207 -10.19 -1.61 11.06
C GLY A 207 -9.10 -1.99 10.05
N ALA A 208 -8.36 -1.02 9.52
CA ALA A 208 -7.25 -1.27 8.60
C ALA A 208 -6.10 -2.06 9.27
N ILE A 209 -5.74 -1.73 10.51
CA ILE A 209 -4.74 -2.48 11.31
C ILE A 209 -5.21 -3.92 11.54
N THR A 210 -6.48 -4.10 11.88
CA THR A 210 -7.08 -5.42 12.11
C THR A 210 -7.07 -6.24 10.82
N LEU A 211 -7.44 -5.64 9.68
CA LEU A 211 -7.40 -6.28 8.37
C LEU A 211 -5.98 -6.68 7.98
N ALA A 212 -4.98 -5.82 8.21
CA ALA A 212 -3.57 -6.15 8.01
C ALA A 212 -3.17 -7.38 8.83
N LEU A 213 -3.48 -7.39 10.14
CA LEU A 213 -3.10 -8.48 11.02
C LEU A 213 -3.80 -9.80 10.69
N VAL A 214 -5.12 -9.77 10.49
CA VAL A 214 -5.91 -10.95 10.16
C VAL A 214 -5.52 -11.52 8.79
N SER A 215 -5.31 -10.66 7.79
CA SER A 215 -4.85 -11.14 6.48
C SER A 215 -3.48 -11.80 6.57
N PHE A 216 -2.53 -11.23 7.32
CA PHE A 216 -1.23 -11.86 7.57
C PHE A 216 -1.39 -13.24 8.24
N TRP A 217 -2.23 -13.35 9.26
CA TRP A 217 -2.49 -14.63 9.93
C TRP A 217 -3.10 -15.67 9.00
N LEU A 218 -4.11 -15.30 8.20
CA LEU A 218 -4.74 -16.18 7.23
C LEU A 218 -3.73 -16.65 6.19
N ILE A 219 -2.98 -15.73 5.57
CA ILE A 219 -1.95 -16.05 4.58
C ILE A 219 -0.87 -16.96 5.17
N ASN A 220 -0.38 -16.67 6.38
CA ASN A 220 0.61 -17.53 7.04
C ASN A 220 0.01 -18.90 7.42
N SER A 221 -1.27 -18.98 7.79
CA SER A 221 -1.92 -20.23 8.17
C SER A 221 -2.02 -21.22 7.00
N VAL A 222 -2.34 -20.73 5.80
CA VAL A 222 -2.48 -21.55 4.58
C VAL A 222 -1.14 -21.84 3.89
N HIS A 223 -0.09 -21.13 4.27
CA HIS A 223 1.26 -21.38 3.77
C HIS A 223 1.82 -22.70 4.30
N LYS A 224 2.38 -23.49 3.38
CA LYS A 224 2.85 -24.87 3.61
C LYS A 224 4.30 -24.91 4.08
#